data_AF-A0A562LRF8-F1
#
_entry.id   AF-A0A562LRF8-F1
#
_cell.length_a   1.000
_cell.length_b   1.000
_cell.length_c   1.000
_cell.angle_alpha   90.00
_cell.angle_beta   90.00
_cell.angle_gamma   90.00
#
_symmetry.space_group_name_H-M   'P 1'
#
loop_
_entity.id
_entity.type
_entity.pdbx_description
1 polymer ?
#
loop_
_entity_poly.entity_id
_entity_poly.type
_entity_poly.pdbx_seq_one_letter_code
_entity_poly.pdbx_strand_id
1 'polypeptide(L)'
;MQNVVSITYTPEELAQMDNALATLRGLFTRMVALTPDQRRELFKMGDKSEPFCRQTLSVLTANPQIVPPNLGLAEAQADLSALDALRPRLLQLQQLLERAEDTETALGSDILSVALEGYGLLKVSGKNEALKSAREALSARFAKAPRRAEPVPAV
;
A
#
# COMPACT_ATOMS: atom_id res chain seq x y z
N MET A 1 -14.19 9.20 -24.38
CA MET A 1 -14.39 9.66 -23.01
C MET A 1 -14.90 8.55 -22.11
N GLN A 2 -14.05 8.08 -21.20
CA GLN A 2 -14.47 7.24 -20.08
C GLN A 2 -14.58 8.15 -18.84
N ASN A 3 -15.66 8.04 -18.10
CA ASN A 3 -15.86 8.69 -16.79
C ASN A 3 -16.24 7.58 -15.81
N VAL A 4 -15.25 7.07 -15.08
CA VAL A 4 -15.34 5.90 -14.21
C VAL A 4 -15.82 6.30 -12.82
N VAL A 5 -15.48 7.49 -12.33
CA VAL A 5 -15.82 7.92 -10.97
C VAL A 5 -16.11 9.43 -10.89
N SER A 6 -17.12 9.80 -10.10
CA SER A 6 -17.42 11.18 -9.77
C SER A 6 -17.51 11.32 -8.26
N ILE A 7 -16.45 11.85 -7.65
CA ILE A 7 -16.32 12.03 -6.21
C ILE A 7 -15.84 13.44 -5.90
N THR A 8 -16.34 14.01 -4.81
CA THR A 8 -15.89 15.30 -4.28
C THR A 8 -15.90 15.20 -2.77
N TYR A 9 -14.86 15.71 -2.12
CA TYR A 9 -14.74 15.71 -0.67
C TYR A 9 -15.03 17.10 -0.12
N THR A 10 -15.83 17.15 0.93
CA THR A 10 -16.01 18.34 1.75
C THR A 10 -14.82 18.53 2.70
N PRO A 11 -14.55 19.77 3.17
CA PRO A 11 -13.52 20.00 4.17
C PRO A 11 -13.72 19.20 5.46
N GLU A 12 -14.99 18.97 5.85
CA GLU A 12 -15.37 18.17 7.02
C GLU A 12 -14.96 16.70 6.85
N GLU A 13 -15.24 16.10 5.69
CA GLU A 13 -14.83 14.71 5.40
C GLU A 13 -13.32 14.53 5.43
N LEU A 14 -12.57 15.48 4.84
CA LEU A 14 -11.11 15.45 4.87
C LEU A 14 -10.56 15.55 6.30
N ALA A 15 -11.12 16.44 7.12
CA ALA A 15 -10.75 16.56 8.53
C ALA A 15 -11.06 15.27 9.32
N GLN A 16 -12.17 14.60 9.03
CA GLN A 16 -12.52 13.32 9.65
C GLN A 16 -11.53 12.21 9.24
N MET A 17 -11.10 12.17 7.99
CA MET A 17 -10.06 11.24 7.53
C MET A 17 -8.73 11.49 8.25
N ASP A 18 -8.31 12.75 8.37
CA ASP A 18 -7.07 13.11 9.06
C ASP A 18 -7.09 12.72 10.55
N ASN A 19 -8.22 12.93 11.22
CA ASN A 19 -8.43 12.54 12.61
C ASN A 19 -8.42 11.01 12.79
N ALA A 20 -9.03 10.26 11.87
CA ALA A 20 -8.99 8.80 11.87
C ALA A 20 -7.56 8.29 11.70
N LEU A 21 -6.80 8.87 10.76
CA LEU A 21 -5.38 8.53 10.57
C LEU A 21 -4.54 8.89 11.79
N ALA A 22 -4.79 10.02 12.44
CA ALA A 22 -4.11 10.40 13.68
C ALA A 22 -4.36 9.39 14.81
N THR A 23 -5.61 8.94 14.94
CA THR A 23 -5.99 7.91 15.91
C THR A 23 -5.27 6.60 15.63
N LEU A 24 -5.25 6.15 14.37
CA LEU A 24 -4.52 4.93 13.97
C LEU A 24 -3.02 5.03 14.26
N ARG A 25 -2.37 6.18 13.94
CA ARG A 25 -0.96 6.42 14.28
C ARG A 25 -0.70 6.32 15.78
N GLY A 26 -1.58 6.88 16.60
CA GLY A 26 -1.49 6.76 18.06
C GLY A 26 -1.55 5.30 18.53
N LEU A 27 -2.54 4.55 18.04
CA LEU A 27 -2.70 3.12 18.38
C LEU A 27 -1.52 2.26 17.92
N PHE A 28 -0.85 2.65 16.83
CA PHE A 28 0.25 1.89 16.23
C PHE A 28 1.61 2.24 16.78
N THR A 29 1.72 3.22 17.69
CA THR A 29 3.00 3.68 18.25
C THR A 29 3.80 2.57 18.95
N ARG A 30 3.11 1.53 19.48
CA ARG A 30 3.75 0.36 20.11
C ARG A 30 4.10 -0.78 19.15
N MET A 31 3.81 -0.64 17.85
CA MET A 31 4.13 -1.65 16.84
C MET A 31 5.58 -1.54 16.39
N VAL A 32 6.11 -2.61 15.82
CA VAL A 32 7.52 -2.69 15.38
C VAL A 32 7.63 -2.35 13.90
N ALA A 33 8.59 -1.47 13.57
CA ALA A 33 9.00 -1.18 12.19
C ALA A 33 10.28 -1.96 11.85
N LEU A 34 10.14 -3.09 11.18
CA LEU A 34 11.27 -3.95 10.79
C LEU A 34 11.99 -3.39 9.56
N THR A 35 13.32 -3.37 9.60
CA THR A 35 14.14 -3.12 8.41
C THR A 35 14.08 -4.32 7.44
N PRO A 36 14.46 -4.14 6.16
CA PRO A 36 14.54 -5.25 5.22
C PRO A 36 15.43 -6.40 5.71
N ASP A 37 16.56 -6.09 6.36
CA ASP A 37 17.49 -7.09 6.88
C ASP A 37 16.93 -7.83 8.10
N GLN A 38 16.34 -7.10 9.07
CA GLN A 38 15.63 -7.72 10.20
C GLN A 38 14.53 -8.65 9.72
N ARG A 39 13.75 -8.25 8.70
CA ARG A 39 12.69 -9.10 8.14
C ARG A 39 13.26 -10.38 7.51
N ARG A 40 14.45 -10.34 6.91
CA ARG A 40 15.09 -11.53 6.32
C ARG A 40 15.50 -12.53 7.40
N GLU A 41 16.08 -12.04 8.50
CA GLU A 41 16.62 -12.85 9.59
C GLU A 41 15.56 -13.53 10.47
N LEU A 42 14.36 -12.96 10.57
CA LEU A 42 13.29 -13.53 11.41
C LEU A 42 12.78 -14.88 10.90
N PHE A 43 12.52 -15.80 11.83
CA PHE A 43 11.68 -16.96 11.60
C PHE A 43 10.26 -16.51 11.30
N LYS A 44 9.72 -16.97 10.18
CA LYS A 44 8.44 -16.49 9.65
C LYS A 44 7.37 -17.53 9.92
N MET A 45 6.28 -17.09 10.53
CA MET A 45 5.08 -17.89 10.65
C MET A 45 4.20 -17.70 9.41
N GLY A 46 4.34 -18.60 8.44
CA GLY A 46 3.43 -18.73 7.30
C GLY A 46 2.31 -19.76 7.52
N ASP A 47 1.54 -20.03 6.46
CA ASP A 47 0.31 -20.84 6.50
C ASP A 47 0.48 -22.24 7.10
N LYS A 48 1.64 -22.88 6.90
CA LYS A 48 1.92 -24.21 7.45
C LYS A 48 2.37 -24.18 8.90
N SER A 49 3.09 -23.13 9.29
CA SER A 49 3.67 -23.00 10.63
C SER A 49 2.69 -22.43 11.65
N GLU A 50 1.68 -21.66 11.24
CA GLU A 50 0.69 -21.13 12.19
C GLU A 50 -0.10 -22.23 12.91
N PRO A 51 -0.66 -23.26 12.21
CA PRO A 51 -1.35 -24.34 12.88
C PRO A 51 -0.41 -25.15 13.79
N PHE A 52 0.84 -25.32 13.36
CA PHE A 52 1.89 -25.95 14.16
C PHE A 52 2.12 -25.18 15.47
N CYS A 53 2.38 -23.86 15.40
CA CYS A 53 2.58 -23.03 16.58
C CYS A 53 1.39 -23.10 17.54
N ARG A 54 0.17 -22.95 17.04
CA ARG A 54 -1.05 -23.01 17.87
C ARG A 54 -1.21 -24.38 18.55
N GLN A 55 -1.02 -25.46 17.80
CA GLN A 55 -1.12 -26.81 18.34
C GLN A 55 -0.04 -27.08 19.39
N THR A 56 1.21 -26.70 19.12
CA THR A 56 2.32 -26.84 20.05
C THR A 56 2.04 -26.09 21.35
N LEU A 57 1.63 -24.82 21.28
CA LEU A 57 1.31 -24.03 22.47
C LEU A 57 0.15 -24.66 23.26
N SER A 58 -0.88 -25.16 22.58
CA SER A 58 -2.01 -25.88 23.22
C SER A 58 -1.54 -27.13 23.98
N VAL A 59 -0.72 -27.98 23.35
CA VAL A 59 -0.18 -29.20 23.97
C VAL A 59 0.69 -28.86 25.19
N LEU A 60 1.56 -27.85 25.09
CA LEU A 60 2.41 -27.42 26.20
C LEU A 60 1.57 -26.87 27.36
N THR A 61 0.49 -26.15 27.06
CA THR A 61 -0.45 -25.63 28.08
C THR A 61 -1.14 -26.76 28.84
N ALA A 62 -1.55 -27.81 28.13
CA ALA A 62 -2.19 -28.98 28.72
C ALA A 62 -1.21 -29.88 29.51
N ASN A 63 0.10 -29.70 29.31
CA ASN A 63 1.15 -30.52 29.92
C ASN A 63 2.22 -29.64 30.61
N PRO A 64 1.86 -28.85 31.63
CA PRO A 64 2.79 -27.91 32.27
C PRO A 64 4.01 -28.60 32.90
N GLN A 65 3.89 -29.87 33.27
CA GLN A 65 4.97 -30.67 33.87
C GLN A 65 6.20 -30.87 32.97
N ILE A 66 6.03 -30.75 31.64
CA ILE A 66 7.15 -30.85 30.68
C ILE A 66 7.68 -29.49 30.23
N VAL A 67 7.09 -28.38 30.70
CA VAL A 67 7.42 -27.02 30.28
C VAL A 67 8.52 -26.46 31.19
N PRO A 68 9.73 -26.23 30.67
CA PRO A 68 10.78 -25.56 31.43
C PRO A 68 10.37 -24.12 31.77
N PRO A 69 10.67 -23.60 32.98
CA PRO A 69 10.31 -22.22 33.37
C PRO A 69 10.86 -21.13 32.43
N ASN A 70 11.96 -21.40 31.74
CA ASN A 70 12.64 -20.47 30.84
C ASN A 70 12.14 -20.54 29.38
N LEU A 71 11.17 -21.39 29.05
CA LEU A 71 10.67 -21.53 27.67
C LEU A 71 9.87 -20.29 27.20
N GLY A 72 9.28 -19.53 28.12
CA GLY A 72 8.46 -18.35 27.77
C GLY A 72 7.07 -18.71 27.22
N LEU A 73 6.47 -19.83 27.64
CA LEU A 73 5.16 -20.27 27.14
C LEU A 73 4.06 -19.21 27.31
N ALA A 74 4.04 -18.52 28.45
CA ALA A 74 3.04 -17.49 28.73
C ALA A 74 3.16 -16.27 27.78
N GLU A 75 4.39 -15.86 27.46
CA GLU A 75 4.64 -14.78 26.50
C GLU A 75 4.19 -15.19 25.10
N ALA A 76 4.54 -16.40 24.66
CA ALA A 76 4.10 -16.92 23.36
C ALA A 76 2.57 -17.02 23.21
N GLN A 77 1.85 -17.38 24.29
CA GLN A 77 0.38 -17.36 24.32
C GLN A 77 -0.19 -15.93 24.23
N ALA A 78 0.43 -14.98 24.92
CA ALA A 78 0.05 -13.57 24.86
C ALA A 78 0.26 -13.01 23.44
N ASP A 79 1.39 -13.33 22.81
CA ASP A 79 1.70 -12.93 21.43
C ASP A 79 0.72 -13.52 20.42
N LEU A 80 0.38 -14.82 20.55
CA LEU A 80 -0.63 -15.45 19.68
C LEU A 80 -2.00 -14.77 19.84
N SER A 81 -2.39 -14.44 21.07
CA SER A 81 -3.65 -13.74 21.35
C SER A 81 -3.65 -12.31 20.78
N ALA A 82 -2.53 -11.60 20.89
CA ALA A 82 -2.36 -10.27 20.30
C ALA A 82 -2.42 -10.31 18.78
N LEU A 83 -1.80 -11.32 18.15
CA LEU A 83 -1.85 -11.54 16.71
C LEU A 83 -3.27 -11.84 16.23
N ASP A 84 -4.00 -12.71 16.93
CA ASP A 84 -5.39 -13.05 16.60
C ASP A 84 -6.31 -11.82 16.72
N ALA A 85 -6.09 -10.96 17.72
CA ALA A 85 -6.79 -9.69 17.81
C ALA A 85 -6.41 -8.72 16.67
N LEU A 86 -5.15 -8.70 16.23
CA LEU A 86 -4.68 -7.76 15.21
C LEU A 86 -5.14 -8.12 13.79
N ARG A 87 -5.15 -9.41 13.44
CA ARG A 87 -5.42 -9.92 12.07
C ARG A 87 -6.70 -9.37 11.42
N PRO A 88 -7.88 -9.39 12.07
CA PRO A 88 -9.10 -8.85 11.46
C PRO A 88 -9.00 -7.35 11.13
N ARG A 89 -8.26 -6.59 11.93
CA ARG A 89 -8.08 -5.14 11.74
C ARG A 89 -7.13 -4.86 10.56
N LEU A 90 -6.08 -5.66 10.42
CA LEU A 90 -5.20 -5.58 9.25
C LEU A 90 -5.95 -5.89 7.96
N LEU A 91 -6.84 -6.89 7.98
CA LEU A 91 -7.68 -7.21 6.83
C LEU A 91 -8.59 -6.03 6.44
N GLN A 92 -9.24 -5.39 7.41
CA GLN A 92 -10.09 -4.22 7.14
C GLN A 92 -9.28 -3.04 6.58
N LEU A 93 -8.08 -2.77 7.12
CA LEU A 93 -7.21 -1.72 6.62
C LEU A 93 -6.76 -1.99 5.19
N GLN A 94 -6.44 -3.25 4.87
CA GLN A 94 -6.08 -3.65 3.51
C GLN A 94 -7.23 -3.43 2.52
N GLN A 95 -8.46 -3.79 2.89
CA GLN A 95 -9.64 -3.57 2.05
C GLN A 95 -9.92 -2.07 1.80
N LEU A 96 -9.72 -1.23 2.83
CA LEU A 96 -9.87 0.21 2.68
C LEU A 96 -8.80 0.81 1.76
N LEU A 97 -7.55 0.33 1.88
CA LEU A 97 -6.44 0.75 1.02
C LEU A 97 -6.70 0.35 -0.44
N GLU A 98 -7.06 -0.91 -0.70
CA GLU A 98 -7.38 -1.42 -2.03
C GLU A 98 -8.47 -0.56 -2.71
N ARG A 99 -9.55 -0.28 -1.99
CA ARG A 99 -10.61 0.61 -2.51
C ARG A 99 -10.13 2.03 -2.79
N ALA A 100 -9.22 2.56 -1.97
CA ALA A 100 -8.64 3.89 -2.19
C ALA A 100 -7.73 3.90 -3.43
N GLU A 101 -6.89 2.88 -3.61
CA GLU A 101 -6.00 2.69 -4.77
C GLU A 101 -6.80 2.51 -6.07
N ASP A 102 -7.90 1.75 -6.04
CA ASP A 102 -8.83 1.62 -7.17
C ASP A 102 -9.46 2.97 -7.54
N THR A 103 -9.85 3.75 -6.54
CA THR A 103 -10.45 5.09 -6.73
C THR A 103 -9.41 6.07 -7.30
N GLU A 104 -8.17 6.04 -6.81
CA GLU A 104 -7.07 6.83 -7.35
C GLU A 104 -6.80 6.49 -8.83
N THR A 105 -6.80 5.19 -9.16
CA THR A 105 -6.62 4.72 -10.54
C THR A 105 -7.77 5.20 -11.44
N ALA A 106 -9.02 5.10 -10.98
CA ALA A 106 -10.19 5.57 -11.71
C ALA A 106 -10.14 7.10 -11.96
N LEU A 107 -9.85 7.89 -10.92
CA LEU A 107 -9.68 9.34 -11.03
C LEU A 107 -8.57 9.71 -12.03
N GLY A 108 -7.43 9.03 -11.94
CA GLY A 108 -6.31 9.24 -12.87
C GLY A 108 -6.68 8.92 -14.31
N SER A 109 -7.46 7.86 -14.54
CA SER A 109 -7.98 7.50 -15.87
C SER A 109 -8.89 8.57 -16.44
N ASP A 110 -9.82 9.09 -15.64
CA ASP A 110 -10.78 10.12 -16.07
C ASP A 110 -10.06 11.43 -16.41
N ILE A 111 -9.17 11.88 -15.52
CA ILE A 111 -8.30 13.06 -15.75
C ILE A 111 -7.50 12.89 -17.04
N LEU A 112 -6.89 11.72 -17.23
CA LEU A 112 -6.05 11.45 -18.39
C LEU A 112 -6.87 11.43 -19.69
N SER A 113 -8.06 10.82 -19.68
CA SER A 113 -8.94 10.79 -20.86
C SER A 113 -9.28 12.20 -21.32
N VAL A 114 -9.68 13.09 -20.39
CA VAL A 114 -10.01 14.48 -20.70
C VAL A 114 -8.78 15.24 -21.22
N ALA A 115 -7.63 15.07 -20.57
CA ALA A 115 -6.41 15.76 -20.96
C ALA A 115 -5.93 15.37 -22.38
N LEU A 116 -6.07 14.09 -22.76
CA LEU A 116 -5.72 13.62 -24.10
C LEU A 116 -6.66 14.18 -25.17
N GLU A 117 -7.97 14.21 -24.91
CA GLU A 117 -8.95 14.83 -25.81
C GLU A 117 -8.67 16.34 -25.97
N GLY A 118 -8.43 17.05 -24.87
CA GLY A 118 -8.04 18.47 -24.88
C GLY A 118 -6.75 18.74 -25.64
N TYR A 119 -5.72 17.90 -25.49
CA TYR A 119 -4.50 18.00 -26.29
C TYR A 119 -4.75 17.74 -27.79
N GLY A 120 -5.65 16.81 -28.12
CA GLY A 120 -6.12 16.59 -29.49
C GLY A 120 -6.74 17.85 -30.10
N LEU A 121 -7.61 18.54 -29.35
CA LEU A 121 -8.19 19.83 -29.75
C LEU A 121 -7.11 20.90 -29.96
N LEU A 122 -6.14 21.02 -29.05
CA LEU A 122 -5.01 21.93 -29.20
C LEU A 122 -4.17 21.63 -30.46
N LYS A 123 -4.01 20.36 -30.83
CA LYS A 123 -3.32 19.98 -32.07
C LYS A 123 -4.05 20.41 -33.33
N VAL A 124 -5.38 20.37 -33.32
CA VAL A 124 -6.21 20.72 -34.48
C VAL A 124 -6.39 22.24 -34.60
N SER A 125 -6.73 22.90 -33.48
CA SER A 125 -7.14 24.31 -33.45
C SER A 125 -6.02 25.28 -33.06
N GLY A 126 -4.96 24.81 -32.39
CA GLY A 126 -3.83 25.63 -31.89
C GLY A 126 -2.71 25.85 -32.90
N LYS A 127 -3.03 25.98 -34.20
CA LYS A 127 -2.05 26.32 -35.25
C LYS A 127 -1.66 27.80 -35.26
N ASN A 128 -2.30 28.62 -34.42
CA ASN A 128 -1.93 30.01 -34.22
C ASN A 128 -0.72 30.13 -33.28
N GLU A 129 0.07 31.19 -33.44
CA GLU A 129 1.30 31.40 -32.65
C GLU A 129 1.02 31.50 -31.13
N ALA A 130 -0.21 31.89 -30.73
CA ALA A 130 -0.60 32.02 -29.32
C ALA A 130 -0.62 30.69 -28.54
N LEU A 131 -0.89 29.55 -29.19
CA LEU A 131 -1.01 28.24 -28.52
C LEU A 131 0.13 27.27 -28.84
N LYS A 132 1.09 27.71 -29.68
CA LYS A 132 2.20 26.90 -30.17
C LYS A 132 3.14 26.46 -29.04
N SER A 133 3.56 27.38 -28.18
CA SER A 133 4.44 27.10 -27.04
C SER A 133 3.79 26.15 -26.03
N ALA A 134 2.50 26.33 -25.73
CA ALA A 134 1.74 25.44 -24.87
C ALA A 134 1.63 24.02 -25.46
N ARG A 135 1.39 23.91 -26.78
CA ARG A 135 1.35 22.61 -27.48
C ARG A 135 2.70 21.91 -27.45
N GLU A 136 3.80 22.63 -27.66
CA GLU A 136 5.17 22.10 -27.62
C GLU A 136 5.52 21.56 -26.22
N ALA A 137 5.21 22.32 -25.17
CA ALA A 137 5.43 21.88 -23.78
C ALA A 137 4.68 20.57 -23.47
N LEU A 138 3.41 20.45 -23.89
CA LEU A 138 2.61 19.22 -23.70
C LEU A 138 3.11 18.05 -24.57
N SER A 139 3.72 18.33 -25.71
CA SER A 139 4.24 17.30 -26.62
C SER A 139 5.42 16.52 -26.05
N ALA A 140 6.13 17.09 -25.06
CA ALA A 140 7.26 16.46 -24.38
C ALA A 140 6.91 15.09 -23.78
N ARG A 141 5.65 14.88 -23.38
CA ARG A 141 5.15 13.57 -22.94
C ARG A 141 5.32 12.45 -23.97
N PHE A 142 5.23 12.79 -25.25
CA PHE A 142 5.30 11.83 -26.36
C PHE A 142 6.71 11.72 -26.94
N ALA A 143 7.67 12.51 -26.44
CA ALA A 143 9.07 12.36 -26.81
C ALA A 143 9.56 10.99 -26.29
N LYS A 144 10.11 10.16 -27.20
CA LYS A 144 10.71 8.89 -26.80
C LYS A 144 11.88 9.15 -25.85
N ALA A 145 11.92 8.43 -24.73
CA ALA A 145 13.13 8.31 -23.93
C ALA A 145 14.27 7.76 -24.82
N PRO A 146 15.50 8.28 -24.73
CA PRO A 146 16.64 7.64 -25.38
C PRO A 146 16.77 6.22 -24.80
N ARG A 147 16.91 5.23 -25.68
CA ARG A 147 17.22 3.85 -25.26
C ARG A 147 18.44 3.92 -24.35
N ARG A 148 18.30 3.48 -23.10
CA ARG A 148 19.42 3.27 -22.19
C ARG A 148 20.33 2.25 -22.87
N ALA A 149 21.49 2.68 -23.37
CA ALA A 149 22.48 1.78 -23.91
C ALA A 149 22.88 0.81 -22.79
N GLU A 150 22.81 -0.49 -23.06
CA GLU A 150 23.29 -1.52 -22.15
C GLU A 150 24.80 -1.28 -21.89
N PRO A 151 25.25 -1.31 -20.64
CA PRO A 151 26.68 -1.21 -20.35
C PRO A 151 27.38 -2.45 -20.94
N VAL A 152 28.35 -2.19 -21.81
CA VAL A 152 29.24 -3.21 -22.37
C VAL A 152 29.99 -3.87 -21.21
N PRO A 153 29.99 -5.21 -21.09
CA PRO A 153 30.71 -5.88 -20.03
C PRO A 153 32.22 -5.65 -20.21
N ALA A 154 32.88 -5.20 -19.15
CA ALA A 154 34.33 -5.09 -19.11
C ALA A 154 34.95 -6.50 -19.11
N VAL A 155 35.93 -6.70 -19.99
CA VAL A 155 36.78 -7.89 -20.13
C VAL A 155 37.89 -7.86 -19.09
#